data_AF-A0A382RZZ2-F1
#
_entry.id   AF-A0A382RZZ2-F1
#
_cell.length_a   1.000
_cell.length_b   1.000
_cell.length_c   1.000
_cell.angle_alpha   90.00
_cell.angle_beta   90.00
_cell.angle_gamma   90.00
#
_symmetry.space_group_name_H-M   'P 1'
#
loop_
_entity.id
_entity.type
_entity.pdbx_description
1 polymer ?
#
loop_
_entity_poly.entity_id
_entity_poly.type
_entity_poly.pdbx_seq_one_letter_code
_entity_poly.pdbx_strand_id
1 'polypeptide(L)' 'MENENHAIDVAKKLKEITDKLSIGLIYKTSFDKANRTSLKGKRGAGLEKSLPIFDKIRKELDIPVLTDV' A
#
# COMPACT_ATOMS: atom_id res chain seq x y z
N MET A 1 -5.64 1.15 3.47
CA MET A 1 -5.33 -0.29 3.32
C MET A 1 -6.50 -1.09 3.87
N GLU A 2 -7.12 -1.94 3.07
CA GLU A 2 -8.36 -2.66 3.44
C GLU A 2 -8.11 -4.13 3.78
N ASN A 3 -7.17 -4.78 3.09
CA ASN A 3 -6.71 -6.16 3.35
C ASN A 3 -5.28 -6.34 2.79
N GLU A 4 -4.47 -7.22 3.41
CA GLU A 4 -3.07 -7.50 3.01
C GLU A 4 -2.99 -8.03 1.58
N ASN A 5 -3.76 -9.09 1.28
CA ASN A 5 -3.72 -9.73 -0.04
C ASN A 5 -4.03 -8.71 -1.15
N HIS A 6 -5.02 -7.86 -0.92
CA HIS A 6 -5.37 -6.81 -1.87
C HIS A 6 -4.23 -5.81 -2.10
N ALA A 7 -3.51 -5.40 -1.05
CA ALA A 7 -2.38 -4.48 -1.18
C ALA A 7 -1.24 -5.10 -2.01
N ILE A 8 -0.93 -6.38 -1.76
CA ILE A 8 0.11 -7.12 -2.47
C ILE A 8 -0.27 -7.33 -3.94
N ASP A 9 -1.51 -7.74 -4.23
CA ASP A 9 -1.98 -7.99 -5.59
C ASP A 9 -1.93 -6.73 -6.45
N VAL A 10 -2.36 -5.60 -5.89
CA VAL A 10 -2.28 -4.29 -6.55
C VAL A 10 -0.81 -3.90 -6.78
N ALA A 11 0.06 -4.03 -5.77
CA ALA A 11 1.48 -3.70 -5.91
C ALA A 11 2.16 -4.56 -6.99
N LYS A 12 1.86 -5.86 -7.06
CA LYS A 12 2.34 -6.78 -8.09
C LYS A 12 1.90 -6.35 -9.49
N LYS A 13 0.62 -6.02 -9.67
CA LYS A 13 0.11 -5.58 -10.98
C LYS A 13 0.67 -4.24 -11.42
N LEU A 14 0.83 -3.29 -10.50
CA LEU A 14 1.48 -2.03 -10.82
C LEU A 14 2.92 -2.25 -11.26
N LYS A 15 3.69 -3.07 -10.53
CA LYS A 15 5.08 -3.40 -10.91
C LYS A 15 5.16 -4.03 -12.30
N GLU A 16 4.31 -5.01 -12.60
CA GLU A 16 4.26 -5.65 -13.92
C GLU A 16 4.02 -4.64 -15.05
N ILE A 17 3.11 -3.68 -14.84
CA ILE A 17 2.80 -2.64 -15.82
C ILE A 17 3.97 -1.67 -15.99
N THR A 18 4.55 -1.19 -14.88
CA THR A 18 5.62 -0.20 -14.92
C THR A 18 6.92 -0.78 -15.46
N ASP A 19 7.23 -2.04 -15.16
CA ASP A 19 8.40 -2.74 -15.73
C ASP A 19 8.28 -2.88 -17.25
N LYS A 20 7.08 -3.23 -17.77
CA LYS A 20 6.82 -3.28 -19.23
C LYS A 20 6.98 -1.93 -19.91
N LEU A 21 6.63 -0.85 -19.23
CA LEU A 21 6.68 0.52 -19.76
C LEU A 21 8.01 1.23 -19.46
N SER A 22 8.94 0.60 -18.74
CA SER A 22 10.19 1.22 -18.26
C SER A 22 9.97 2.51 -17.45
N ILE A 23 8.94 2.52 -16.58
CA ILE A 23 8.60 3.65 -15.72
C ILE A 23 8.97 3.32 -14.27
N GLY A 24 9.51 4.29 -13.53
CA GLY A 24 9.78 4.12 -12.09
C GLY A 24 8.48 4.03 -11.27
N LEU A 25 8.41 3.09 -10.33
CA LEU A 25 7.27 2.89 -9.44
C LEU A 25 7.62 3.21 -7.99
N ILE A 26 6.79 4.04 -7.34
CA ILE A 26 6.73 4.17 -5.89
C ILE A 26 5.33 3.74 -5.47
N TYR A 27 5.23 2.65 -4.72
CA TYR A 27 3.94 2.14 -4.27
C TYR A 27 3.41 2.98 -3.09
N LYS A 28 2.19 3.49 -3.20
CA LYS A 28 1.58 4.34 -2.16
C LYS A 28 0.29 3.75 -1.63
N THR A 29 0.16 3.65 -0.31
CA THR A 29 -1.13 3.36 0.35
C THR A 29 -1.19 3.96 1.75
N SER A 30 -2.36 4.44 2.18
CA SER A 30 -2.54 5.02 3.52
C SER A 30 -2.90 3.92 4.53
N PHE A 31 -2.26 3.91 5.70
CA PHE A 31 -2.58 3.00 6.81
C PHE A 31 -3.81 3.44 7.61
N ASP A 32 -4.04 4.75 7.68
CA ASP A 32 -5.20 5.40 8.30
C ASP A 32 -5.76 6.46 7.34
N LYS A 33 -7.09 6.62 7.34
CA LYS A 33 -7.80 7.67 6.60
C LYS A 33 -8.38 8.61 7.65
N ALA A 34 -7.51 9.43 8.23
CA ALA A 34 -7.81 10.30 9.37
C ALA A 34 -8.92 11.35 9.10
N ASN A 35 -9.13 11.73 7.83
CA ASN A 35 -10.08 12.77 7.42
C ASN A 35 -11.46 12.22 7.02
N ARG A 36 -11.89 11.07 7.55
CA ARG A 36 -13.23 10.52 7.26
C ARG A 36 -14.29 11.33 8.01
N THR A 37 -15.16 12.01 7.27
CA THR A 37 -16.32 12.76 7.79
C THR A 37 -17.38 11.91 8.47
N SER A 38 -17.40 10.58 8.22
CA SER A 38 -18.27 9.64 8.92
C SER A 38 -17.51 8.87 10.00
N LEU A 39 -17.92 9.08 11.26
CA LEU A 39 -17.40 8.40 12.46
C LEU A 39 -17.49 6.86 12.40
N LYS A 40 -18.42 6.30 11.61
CA LYS A 40 -18.65 4.84 11.50
C LYS A 40 -17.80 4.17 10.40
N GLY A 41 -17.03 4.94 9.63
CA GLY A 41 -16.22 4.39 8.55
C GLY A 41 -14.99 3.63 9.07
N LYS A 42 -14.70 2.45 8.51
CA LYS A 42 -13.39 1.81 8.70
C LYS A 42 -12.30 2.78 8.26
N ARG A 43 -11.45 3.21 9.19
CA ARG A 43 -10.40 4.19 8.93
C ARG A 43 -9.13 3.56 8.33
N GLY A 44 -8.95 2.25 8.48
CA GLY A 44 -7.84 1.50 7.92
C GLY A 44 -7.48 0.33 8.82
N ALA A 45 -6.33 -0.30 8.59
CA ALA A 45 -5.81 -1.34 9.47
C ALA A 45 -5.04 -0.77 10.68
N GLY A 46 -4.69 0.51 10.64
CA GLY A 46 -3.78 1.13 11.61
C GLY A 46 -2.31 0.91 11.26
N LEU A 47 -1.42 1.70 11.86
CA LEU A 47 0.00 1.71 11.53
C LEU A 47 0.67 0.36 11.82
N GLU A 48 0.48 -0.18 13.02
CA GLU A 48 1.13 -1.45 13.45
C GLU A 48 0.81 -2.63 12.53
N LYS A 49 -0.45 -2.73 12.07
CA LYS A 49 -0.85 -3.80 11.14
C LYS A 49 -0.38 -3.55 9.71
N SER A 50 -0.08 -2.31 9.34
CA SER A 50 0.33 -1.94 7.99
C SER A 50 1.84 -2.04 7.77
N LEU A 51 2.65 -1.83 8.82
CA LEU A 51 4.10 -1.91 8.73
C LEU A 51 4.62 -3.27 8.20
N PRO A 52 4.16 -4.43 8.70
CA PRO A 52 4.58 -5.73 8.16
C PRO A 52 4.22 -5.91 6.69
N ILE A 53 3.09 -5.34 6.25
CA ILE A 53 2.61 -5.43 4.87
C ILE A 53 3.49 -4.55 3.96
N PHE A 54 3.85 -3.35 4.41
CA PHE A 54 4.76 -2.48 3.67
C PHE A 54 6.15 -3.10 3.54
N ASP A 55 6.66 -3.72 4.60
CA ASP A 55 7.94 -4.43 4.60
C ASP A 55 7.91 -5.62 3.63
N LYS A 56 6.83 -6.41 3.64
CA LYS A 56 6.63 -7.52 2.71
C LYS A 56 6.58 -7.05 1.25
N ILE A 57 5.85 -5.98 0.94
CA ILE A 57 5.79 -5.41 -0.41
C ILE A 57 7.18 -4.95 -0.88
N ARG A 58 7.94 -4.25 -0.02
CA ARG A 58 9.31 -3.83 -0.34
C ARG A 58 10.22 -5.02 -0.63
N LYS A 59 10.17 -6.05 0.21
CA LYS A 59 11.05 -7.23 0.09
C LYS A 59 10.69 -8.12 -1.10
N GLU A 60 9.40 -8.38 -1.33
CA GLU A 60 8.96 -9.29 -2.40
C GLU A 60 9.06 -8.65 -3.78
N LEU A 61 8.81 -7.35 -3.90
CA LEU A 61 8.69 -6.67 -5.18
C LEU A 61 9.86 -5.74 -5.50
N ASP A 62 10.75 -5.50 -4.55
CA ASP A 62 11.89 -4.59 -4.67
C ASP A 62 11.50 -3.20 -5.19
N ILE A 63 10.44 -2.63 -4.59
CA ILE A 63 9.94 -1.29 -4.92
C ILE A 63 9.87 -0.39 -3.68
N PRO A 64 10.15 0.92 -3.82
CA PRO A 64 9.91 1.88 -2.76
C PRO A 64 8.44 1.95 -2.35
N VAL A 65 8.19 2.16 -1.04
CA VAL A 65 6.83 2.34 -0.48
C VAL A 65 6.72 3.69 0.22
N LEU A 66 5.63 4.40 -0.06
CA LEU A 66 5.25 5.70 0.51
C LEU A 66 3.92 5.58 1.29
N THR A 67 3.85 6.21 2.45
CA THR A 67 2.60 6.33 3.24
C THR A 67 2.53 7.71 3.88
N ASP A 68 1.32 8.14 4.24
CA ASP A 68 1.06 9.43 4.88
C ASP A 68 1.21 9.25 6.41
N VAL A 69 1.78 10.21 7.14
CA VAL A 69 1.89 10.21 8.62
C VAL A 69 0.99 11.25 9.27
#